data_AF-A0A5S9M541-F1
#
_entry.id   AF-A0A5S9M541-F1
#
_cell.length_a   1.000
_cell.length_b   1.000
_cell.length_c   1.000
_cell.angle_alpha   90.00
_cell.angle_beta   90.00
_cell.angle_gamma   90.00
#
_symmetry.space_group_name_H-M   'P 1'
#
loop_
_entity.id
_entity.type
_entity.pdbx_description
1 polymer ?
#
loop_
_entity_poly.entity_id
_entity_poly.type
_entity_poly.pdbx_seq_one_letter_code
_entity_poly.pdbx_strand_id
1 'polypeptide(L)' 'MNRLKEKYVKEITPALVSKFEYKSVMQVPKIEKIVINMGVGDAVQKTLKQSILLLKN' A
#
# COMPACT_ATOMS: atom_id res chain seq x y z
N MET A 1 4.90 5.39 -19.35
CA MET A 1 4.47 5.94 -18.04
C MET A 1 3.70 4.84 -17.30
N ASN A 2 3.64 4.81 -15.96
CA ASN A 2 2.99 3.71 -15.21
C ASN A 2 1.45 3.77 -15.36
N ARG A 3 0.79 2.64 -15.63
CA ARG A 3 -0.67 2.50 -15.83
C ARG A 3 -1.50 3.20 -14.74
N LEU A 4 -1.13 3.03 -13.47
CA LEU A 4 -1.85 3.65 -12.35
C LEU A 4 -1.71 5.17 -12.34
N LYS A 5 -0.51 5.67 -12.65
CA LYS A 5 -0.23 7.11 -12.75
C LYS A 5 -1.01 7.73 -13.91
N GLU A 6 -1.08 7.05 -15.05
CA GLU A 6 -1.86 7.52 -16.21
C GLU A 6 -3.35 7.59 -15.90
N LYS A 7 -3.92 6.53 -15.32
CA LYS A 7 -5.32 6.52 -14.89
C LYS A 7 -5.63 7.64 -13.90
N TYR A 8 -4.75 7.86 -12.92
CA TYR A 8 -4.92 8.92 -11.94
C TYR A 8 -4.98 10.31 -12.57
N VAL A 9 -4.07 10.61 -13.51
CA VAL A 9 -4.00 11.93 -14.16
C VAL A 9 -5.13 12.12 -15.17
N LYS A 10 -5.41 11.11 -16.01
CA LYS A 10 -6.33 11.25 -17.16
C LYS A 10 -7.80 11.07 -16.77
N GLU A 11 -8.10 10.22 -15.79
CA GLU A 11 -9.49 9.86 -15.47
C GLU A 11 -9.90 10.35 -14.08
N ILE A 12 -9.09 10.07 -13.05
CA ILE A 12 -9.48 10.31 -11.66
C ILE A 12 -9.41 11.80 -11.30
N THR A 13 -8.35 12.50 -11.71
CA THR A 13 -8.16 13.92 -11.39
C THR A 13 -9.31 14.79 -11.93
N PRO A 14 -9.71 14.68 -13.22
CA PRO A 14 -10.83 15.46 -13.75
C PRO A 14 -12.16 15.11 -13.07
N ALA A 15 -12.40 13.83 -12.79
CA ALA A 15 -13.62 13.39 -12.10
C ALA A 15 -13.72 13.97 -10.69
N LEU A 16 -12.61 14.06 -9.94
CA LEU A 16 -12.59 14.65 -8.61
C LEU A 16 -12.75 16.17 -8.63
N VAL A 17 -12.11 16.87 -9.58
CA VAL A 17 -12.29 18.32 -9.76
C VAL A 17 -13.75 18.66 -10.04
N SER A 18 -14.39 17.91 -10.95
CA SER A 18 -15.80 18.11 -11.28
C SER A 18 -16.73 17.79 -10.11
N LYS A 19 -16.52 16.65 -9.44
CA LYS A 19 -17.39 16.20 -8.33
C LYS A 19 -17.35 17.09 -7.09
N PHE A 20 -16.20 17.69 -6.81
CA PHE A 20 -15.97 18.46 -5.57
C PHE A 20 -15.70 19.95 -5.83
N GLU A 21 -15.85 20.39 -7.08
CA GLU A 21 -15.70 21.79 -7.50
C GLU A 21 -14.39 22.45 -7.02
N TYR A 22 -13.29 21.69 -7.11
CA TYR A 22 -11.97 22.21 -6.72
C TYR A 22 -11.57 23.40 -7.61
N LYS A 23 -11.15 24.51 -6.98
CA LYS A 23 -10.72 25.73 -7.67
C LYS A 23 -9.36 25.57 -8.35
N SER A 24 -8.56 24.59 -7.92
CA SER A 24 -7.24 24.31 -8.48
C SER A 24 -6.99 22.81 -8.54
N VAL A 25 -6.40 22.36 -9.64
CA VAL A 25 -5.98 20.96 -9.86
C VAL A 25 -5.03 20.47 -8.76
N MET A 26 -4.28 21.37 -8.13
CA MET A 26 -3.36 21.03 -7.05
C MET A 26 -4.06 20.66 -5.74
N GLN A 27 -5.35 20.97 -5.59
CA GLN A 27 -6.17 20.57 -4.44
C GLN A 27 -6.61 19.11 -4.50
N VAL A 28 -6.45 18.44 -5.65
CA VAL A 28 -6.83 17.04 -5.81
C VAL A 28 -5.94 16.15 -4.93
N PRO A 29 -6.52 15.33 -4.05
CA PRO A 29 -5.77 14.53 -3.08
C PRO A 29 -4.92 13.45 -3.76
N LYS A 30 -3.66 13.34 -3.34
CA LYS A 30 -2.65 12.42 -3.90
C LYS A 30 -2.29 11.33 -2.88
N ILE A 31 -1.93 10.15 -3.36
CA ILE A 31 -1.35 9.09 -2.54
C ILE A 31 0.12 9.44 -2.29
N GLU A 32 0.48 9.71 -1.03
CA GLU A 32 1.85 10.06 -0.65
C GLU A 32 2.71 8.82 -0.38
N LYS A 33 2.21 7.88 0.42
CA LYS A 33 2.90 6.62 0.71
C LYS A 33 1.93 5.51 1.06
N ILE A 34 2.35 4.27 0.79
CA ILE A 34 1.69 3.05 1.27
C ILE A 34 2.68 2.36 2.20
N VAL A 35 2.31 2.22 3.47
CA VAL A 35 3.12 1.50 4.46
C VAL A 35 2.54 0.10 4.64
N ILE A 36 3.31 -0.92 4.31
CA ILE A 36 2.95 -2.32 4.56
C ILE A 36 3.70 -2.75 5.81
N ASN A 37 2.96 -2.92 6.91
CA ASN A 37 3.51 -3.48 8.15
C ASN A 37 3.16 -4.97 8.21
N MET A 38 4.15 -5.82 8.46
CA MET A 38 3.95 -7.25 8.65
C MET A 38 4.55 -7.65 9.99
N GLY A 39 3.69 -8.01 10.96
CA GLY A 39 4.13 -8.54 12.25
C GLY A 39 4.56 -9.99 12.11
N VAL A 40 5.87 -10.26 12.21
CA VAL A 40 6.45 -11.62 12.06
C VAL A 40 6.74 -12.32 13.39
N GLY A 41 6.18 -11.84 14.51
CA GLY A 41 6.47 -12.35 15.85
C GLY A 41 6.28 -13.87 16.00
N ASP A 42 5.16 -14.40 15.51
CA ASP A 42 4.85 -15.83 15.59
C ASP A 42 5.59 -16.67 14.56
N ALA A 43 5.91 -16.09 13.40
CA ALA A 43 6.65 -16.76 12.33
C ALA A 43 8.09 -17.10 12.77
N VAL A 44 8.72 -16.19 13.53
CA VAL A 44 10.05 -16.43 14.13
C VAL A 44 10.00 -17.51 15.22
N GLN A 45 9.02 -17.45 16.13
CA GLN A 45 8.89 -18.45 17.19
C GLN A 45 8.59 -19.86 16.67
N LYS A 46 7.74 -19.98 15.64
CA LYS A 46 7.41 -21.27 15.02
C LYS A 46 8.63 -21.90 14.36
N THR A 47 9.50 -21.08 13.75
CA THR A 47 10.75 -21.55 13.13
C THR A 47 11.71 -22.12 14.18
N LEU A 48 11.87 -21.44 15.32
CA LEU A 48 12.76 -21.88 16.40
C LEU A 48 12.25 -23.13 17.15
N LYS A 49 10.93 -23.23 17.39
CA LYS A 49 10.36 -24.44 18.01
C LYS A 49 10.47 -25.65 17.08
N GLN A 50 10.28 -25.46 15.78
CA GLN A 50 10.37 -26.54 14.79
C GLN A 50 11.81 -27.07 14.67
N SER A 51 12.82 -26.19 14.66
CA SER A 51 14.23 -26.62 14.60
C SER A 51 14.68 -27.34 15.87
N ILE A 52 14.23 -26.92 17.05
CA ILE A 52 14.53 -27.63 18.32
C ILE A 52 13.85 -29.00 18.37
N LEU A 53 12.64 -29.16 17.81
CA LEU A 53 11.96 -30.46 17.75
C LEU A 53 12.70 -31.45 16.85
N LEU A 54 13.24 -30.99 15.72
CA LEU A 54 14.00 -31.83 14.78
C LEU A 54 15.34 -32.33 15.35
N LEU A 55 15.92 -31.61 16.32
CA LEU A 55 17.17 -32.01 16.99
C LEU A 55 16.94 -32.98 18.16
N LYS A 56 15.68 -33.26 18.53
CA LYS A 56 15.32 -34.12 19.67
C LYS A 56 14.93 -35.55 19.28
N ASN A 57 15.02 -35.90 17.99
CA ASN A 57 14.78 -37.26 17.47
C ASN A 57 16.08 -37.89 16.97
#